data_AF-A0A366JQG9-F1
#
_entry.id   AF-A0A366JQG9-F1
#
_cell.length_a   1.000
_cell.length_b   1.000
_cell.length_c   1.000
_cell.angle_alpha   90.00
_cell.angle_beta   90.00
_cell.angle_gamma   90.00
#
_symmetry.space_group_name_H-M   'P 1'
#
loop_
_entity.id
_entity.type
_entity.pdbx_description
1 polymer ?
#
loop_
_entity_poly.entity_id
_entity_poly.type
_entity_poly.pdbx_seq_one_letter_code
_entity_poly.pdbx_strand_id
1 'polypeptide(L)'
;MTILVAGATGTVGRHVVDQLIRKGEKVRALTRNPLKANLPAGVEVVSGDLSEPGTLGSALVDVSGMHLITTGAEYTPLQTGPEIIKLAEKTGVRRVTVLWNGEKGPFESAVEASSLEWTQLQAFEFMANARKWANSIRSEGLVRDLFGGSPIAPVHEADIGRVAAVALTEDSHAGKIYTLTGPESLSVKDKVGIISKVIGREIRFVESSEEEEREQMRKMGVEEDAIDYVINWHLNPPPSAHKVLSTVEEVTGHKPSTFEEWVKANTGYFINSNS
;
A
#
# COMPACT_ATOMS: atom_id res chain seq x y z
N MET A 1 -18.05 -1.14 -15.98
CA MET A 1 -18.42 -2.12 -14.93
C MET A 1 -18.43 -1.42 -13.57
N THR A 2 -18.93 -2.05 -12.50
CA THR A 2 -18.80 -1.52 -11.13
C THR A 2 -17.67 -2.26 -10.43
N ILE A 3 -16.71 -1.51 -9.90
CA ILE A 3 -15.56 -2.06 -9.18
C ILE A 3 -15.60 -1.57 -7.74
N LEU A 4 -15.59 -2.51 -6.79
CA LEU A 4 -15.49 -2.20 -5.38
C LEU A 4 -14.04 -2.07 -4.97
N VAL A 5 -13.70 -1.00 -4.25
CA VAL A 5 -12.37 -0.79 -3.69
C VAL A 5 -12.47 -0.84 -2.17
N ALA A 6 -11.90 -1.86 -1.56
CA ALA A 6 -11.68 -1.90 -0.11
C ALA A 6 -10.47 -1.06 0.27
N GLY A 7 -10.49 -0.45 1.46
CA GLY A 7 -9.45 0.48 1.86
C GLY A 7 -9.39 1.73 0.98
N ALA A 8 -10.52 2.11 0.34
CA ALA A 8 -10.58 3.19 -0.65
C ALA A 8 -10.10 4.56 -0.16
N THR A 9 -10.07 4.79 1.16
CA THR A 9 -9.61 6.03 1.78
C THR A 9 -8.16 5.95 2.27
N GLY A 10 -7.52 4.78 2.14
CA GLY A 10 -6.14 4.54 2.56
C GLY A 10 -5.11 5.00 1.53
N THR A 11 -3.84 4.86 1.91
CA THR A 11 -2.68 5.32 1.11
C THR A 11 -2.71 4.83 -0.33
N VAL A 12 -2.95 3.52 -0.56
CA VAL A 12 -2.99 2.96 -1.91
C VAL A 12 -4.40 3.01 -2.51
N GLY A 13 -5.43 2.67 -1.72
CA GLY A 13 -6.80 2.56 -2.22
C GLY A 13 -7.33 3.85 -2.88
N ARG A 14 -6.94 5.03 -2.40
CA ARG A 14 -7.31 6.31 -3.06
C ARG A 14 -6.76 6.40 -4.48
N HIS A 15 -5.55 5.92 -4.72
CA HIS A 15 -4.99 5.88 -6.07
C HIS A 15 -5.67 4.82 -6.94
N VAL A 16 -6.09 3.68 -6.38
CA VAL A 16 -6.89 2.69 -7.12
C VAL A 16 -8.20 3.34 -7.58
N VAL A 17 -8.91 4.03 -6.68
CA VAL A 17 -10.12 4.81 -7.00
C VAL A 17 -9.85 5.80 -8.14
N ASP A 18 -8.82 6.64 -8.00
CA ASP A 18 -8.50 7.66 -9.01
C ASP A 18 -8.19 7.04 -10.39
N GLN A 19 -7.45 5.93 -10.44
CA GLN A 19 -7.09 5.27 -11.69
C GLN A 19 -8.30 4.60 -12.36
N LEU A 20 -9.20 3.99 -11.57
CA LEU A 20 -10.43 3.42 -12.09
C LEU A 20 -11.37 4.49 -12.66
N ILE A 21 -11.50 5.63 -11.98
CA ILE A 21 -12.26 6.79 -12.51
C ILE A 21 -11.67 7.28 -13.83
N ARG A 22 -10.34 7.40 -13.93
CA ARG A 22 -9.66 7.81 -15.18
C ARG A 22 -9.90 6.85 -16.33
N LYS A 23 -10.08 5.56 -16.04
CA LYS A 23 -10.48 4.54 -17.03
C LYS A 23 -11.97 4.54 -17.36
N GLY A 24 -12.77 5.42 -16.73
CA GLY A 24 -14.21 5.55 -16.97
C GLY A 24 -15.06 4.51 -16.24
N GLU A 25 -14.50 3.83 -15.24
CA GLU A 25 -15.22 2.81 -14.48
C GLU A 25 -16.08 3.40 -13.37
N LYS A 26 -17.17 2.70 -13.03
CA LYS A 26 -17.97 3.03 -11.84
C LYS A 26 -17.27 2.48 -10.62
N VAL A 27 -16.98 3.33 -9.65
CA VAL A 27 -16.26 2.94 -8.43
C VAL A 27 -17.19 2.95 -7.24
N ARG A 28 -17.20 1.84 -6.52
CA ARG A 28 -17.81 1.72 -5.20
C ARG A 28 -16.72 1.65 -4.13
N ALA A 29 -16.61 2.68 -3.32
CA ALA A 29 -15.63 2.77 -2.25
C ALA A 29 -16.19 2.18 -0.95
N LEU A 30 -15.60 1.08 -0.50
CA LEU A 30 -15.92 0.48 0.79
C LEU A 30 -15.10 1.17 1.89
N THR A 31 -15.77 1.69 2.91
CA THR A 31 -15.14 2.33 4.05
C THR A 31 -15.91 2.08 5.35
N ARG A 32 -15.18 2.05 6.47
CA ARG A 32 -15.77 1.98 7.81
C ARG A 32 -16.44 3.29 8.23
N ASN A 33 -16.06 4.41 7.61
CA ASN A 33 -16.62 5.72 7.93
C ASN A 33 -16.95 6.52 6.65
N PRO A 34 -18.15 6.31 6.06
CA PRO A 34 -18.57 6.97 4.82
C PRO A 34 -18.51 8.50 4.88
N LEU A 35 -18.88 9.08 6.04
CA LEU A 35 -18.92 10.54 6.22
C LEU A 35 -17.53 11.20 6.14
N LYS A 36 -16.45 10.43 6.39
CA LYS A 36 -15.06 10.91 6.35
C LYS A 36 -14.32 10.51 5.07
N ALA A 37 -14.99 9.85 4.11
CA ALA A 37 -14.30 9.24 2.98
C ALA A 37 -13.55 10.27 2.11
N ASN A 38 -14.11 11.48 1.94
CA ASN A 38 -13.56 12.58 1.15
C ASN A 38 -12.98 12.08 -0.19
N LEU A 39 -13.82 11.43 -1.00
CA LEU A 39 -13.46 10.87 -2.31
C LEU A 39 -14.01 11.74 -3.44
N PRO A 40 -13.48 11.62 -4.67
CA PRO A 40 -13.96 12.39 -5.82
C PRO A 40 -15.47 12.24 -6.04
N ALA A 41 -16.10 13.29 -6.59
CA ALA A 41 -17.51 13.25 -6.97
C ALA A 41 -17.77 12.11 -7.98
N GLY A 42 -18.89 11.40 -7.81
CA GLY A 42 -19.27 10.27 -8.66
C GLY A 42 -18.82 8.91 -8.14
N VAL A 43 -18.00 8.84 -7.09
CA VAL A 43 -17.72 7.60 -6.37
C VAL A 43 -18.90 7.25 -5.46
N GLU A 44 -19.41 6.03 -5.58
CA GLU A 44 -20.42 5.51 -4.66
C GLU A 44 -19.73 5.08 -3.36
N VAL A 45 -20.01 5.76 -2.24
CA VAL A 45 -19.41 5.41 -0.95
C VAL A 45 -20.37 4.52 -0.17
N VAL A 46 -19.89 3.33 0.23
CA VAL A 46 -20.68 2.35 0.99
C VAL A 46 -19.98 1.98 2.30
N SER A 47 -20.78 1.72 3.33
CA SER A 47 -20.29 1.27 4.63
C SER A 47 -20.00 -0.23 4.61
N GLY A 48 -18.88 -0.64 5.21
CA GLY A 48 -18.60 -2.03 5.52
C GLY A 48 -17.18 -2.23 6.05
N ASP A 49 -16.93 -3.42 6.60
CA ASP A 49 -15.66 -3.79 7.21
C ASP A 49 -15.20 -5.16 6.73
N LEU A 50 -13.94 -5.27 6.33
CA LEU A 50 -13.36 -6.55 5.94
C LEU A 50 -13.14 -7.46 7.16
N SER A 51 -13.08 -6.94 8.39
CA SER A 51 -13.08 -7.79 9.60
C SER A 51 -14.46 -8.37 9.92
N GLU A 52 -15.53 -7.85 9.31
CA GLU A 52 -16.91 -8.29 9.53
C GLU A 52 -17.60 -8.62 8.20
N PRO A 53 -17.36 -9.81 7.60
CA PRO A 53 -17.85 -10.16 6.26
C PRO A 53 -19.36 -10.04 6.08
N GLY A 54 -20.14 -10.18 7.16
CA GLY A 54 -21.59 -9.97 7.16
C GLY A 54 -22.03 -8.56 6.74
N THR A 55 -21.14 -7.56 6.84
CA THR A 55 -21.41 -6.18 6.42
C THR A 55 -21.28 -5.97 4.90
N LEU A 56 -20.68 -6.91 4.17
CA LEU A 56 -20.30 -6.71 2.76
C LEU A 56 -21.40 -7.07 1.75
N GLY A 57 -22.48 -7.72 2.21
CA GLY A 57 -23.50 -8.28 1.31
C GLY A 57 -24.11 -7.27 0.34
N SER A 58 -24.54 -6.10 0.85
CA SER A 58 -25.10 -5.03 0.01
C SER A 58 -24.04 -4.33 -0.85
N ALA A 59 -22.81 -4.23 -0.35
CA ALA A 59 -21.70 -3.59 -1.06
C ALA A 59 -21.30 -4.36 -2.33
N LEU A 60 -21.56 -5.68 -2.38
CA LEU A 60 -21.18 -6.55 -3.49
C LEU A 60 -22.26 -6.75 -4.56
N VAL A 61 -23.45 -6.17 -4.38
CA VAL A 61 -24.52 -6.22 -5.38
C VAL A 61 -24.08 -5.52 -6.66
N ASP A 62 -24.21 -6.19 -7.81
CA ASP A 62 -23.82 -5.68 -9.14
C ASP A 62 -22.33 -5.26 -9.26
N VAL A 63 -21.45 -5.85 -8.43
CA VAL A 63 -20.00 -5.63 -8.49
C VAL A 63 -19.36 -6.67 -9.42
N SER A 64 -18.60 -6.22 -10.42
CA SER A 64 -17.90 -7.10 -11.37
C SER A 64 -16.43 -7.31 -11.01
N GLY A 65 -15.83 -6.40 -10.24
CA GLY A 65 -14.43 -6.50 -9.82
C GLY A 65 -14.20 -5.93 -8.42
N MET A 66 -13.17 -6.43 -7.72
CA MET A 66 -12.84 -5.99 -6.36
C MET A 66 -11.33 -5.75 -6.18
N HIS A 67 -10.98 -4.65 -5.52
CA HIS A 67 -9.65 -4.46 -4.93
C HIS A 67 -9.71 -4.71 -3.43
N LEU A 68 -8.83 -5.60 -2.94
CA LEU A 68 -8.74 -6.03 -1.56
C LEU A 68 -7.37 -5.69 -0.96
N ILE A 69 -7.39 -5.43 0.34
CA ILE A 69 -6.21 -5.31 1.21
C ILE A 69 -6.29 -6.41 2.26
N THR A 70 -5.14 -6.87 2.75
CA THR A 70 -5.07 -8.02 3.66
C THR A 70 -4.97 -7.67 5.14
N THR A 71 -4.91 -6.37 5.46
CA THR A 71 -4.79 -5.87 6.83
C THR A 71 -5.95 -4.95 7.21
N GLY A 72 -6.39 -5.04 8.47
CA GLY A 72 -7.45 -4.23 9.06
C GLY A 72 -6.93 -2.97 9.76
N ALA A 73 -7.56 -2.61 10.88
CA ALA A 73 -7.05 -1.55 11.76
C ALA A 73 -5.61 -1.87 12.21
N GLU A 74 -4.78 -0.83 12.37
CA GLU A 74 -3.42 -0.97 12.93
C GLU A 74 -2.54 -2.03 12.24
N TYR A 75 -2.80 -2.28 10.95
CA TYR A 75 -2.11 -3.29 10.14
C TYR A 75 -2.28 -4.74 10.61
N THR A 76 -3.28 -5.04 11.44
CA THR A 76 -3.56 -6.41 11.87
C THR A 76 -3.96 -7.29 10.68
N PRO A 77 -3.31 -8.45 10.45
CA PRO A 77 -3.67 -9.38 9.39
C PRO A 77 -5.11 -9.89 9.52
N LEU A 78 -5.89 -9.81 8.44
CA LEU A 78 -7.29 -10.23 8.42
C LEU A 78 -7.42 -11.74 8.19
N GLN A 79 -8.19 -12.41 9.05
CA GLN A 79 -8.47 -13.85 8.94
C GLN A 79 -9.69 -14.17 8.07
N THR A 80 -10.41 -13.14 7.64
CA THR A 80 -11.72 -13.23 6.97
C THR A 80 -11.66 -13.47 5.46
N GLY A 81 -10.45 -13.61 4.89
CA GLY A 81 -10.22 -13.83 3.46
C GLY A 81 -11.11 -14.94 2.85
N PRO A 82 -11.14 -16.17 3.41
CA PRO A 82 -11.97 -17.25 2.88
C PRO A 82 -13.47 -16.92 2.77
N GLU A 83 -14.03 -16.24 3.77
CA GLU A 83 -15.45 -15.88 3.78
C GLU A 83 -15.76 -14.79 2.75
N ILE A 84 -14.87 -13.81 2.60
CA ILE A 84 -15.03 -12.69 1.67
C ILE A 84 -14.90 -13.16 0.23
N ILE A 85 -13.92 -14.02 -0.08
CA ILE A 85 -13.75 -14.57 -1.43
C ILE A 85 -14.94 -15.44 -1.83
N LYS A 86 -15.45 -16.27 -0.91
CA LYS A 86 -16.68 -17.04 -1.15
C LYS A 86 -17.89 -16.15 -1.41
N LEU A 87 -18.00 -15.03 -0.69
CA LEU A 87 -19.08 -14.06 -0.90
C LEU A 87 -18.94 -13.36 -2.27
N ALA A 88 -17.72 -13.01 -2.68
CA ALA A 88 -17.43 -12.44 -3.99
C ALA A 88 -17.85 -13.39 -5.13
N GLU A 89 -17.49 -14.68 -5.04
CA GLU A 89 -17.93 -15.69 -6.02
C GLU A 89 -19.46 -15.80 -6.08
N LYS A 90 -20.13 -15.86 -4.92
CA LYS A 90 -21.59 -15.96 -4.84
C LYS A 90 -22.31 -14.74 -5.42
N THR A 91 -21.69 -13.57 -5.38
CA THR A 91 -22.28 -12.29 -5.83
C THR A 91 -21.94 -11.95 -7.29
N GLY A 92 -21.20 -12.83 -7.97
CA GLY A 92 -20.88 -12.67 -9.39
C GLY A 92 -19.70 -11.75 -9.67
N VAL A 93 -18.87 -11.47 -8.67
CA VAL A 93 -17.58 -10.81 -8.88
C VAL A 93 -16.74 -11.69 -9.80
N ARG A 94 -16.13 -11.08 -10.82
CA ARG A 94 -15.30 -11.79 -11.80
C ARG A 94 -13.82 -11.64 -11.50
N ARG A 95 -13.37 -10.40 -11.25
CA ARG A 95 -11.95 -10.06 -11.09
C ARG A 95 -11.62 -9.59 -9.68
N VAL A 96 -10.49 -10.01 -9.15
CA VAL A 96 -10.03 -9.58 -7.83
C VAL A 96 -8.56 -9.21 -7.87
N THR A 97 -8.21 -8.07 -7.29
CA THR A 97 -6.82 -7.75 -6.95
C THR A 97 -6.63 -7.80 -5.44
N VAL A 98 -5.50 -8.35 -4.99
CA VAL A 98 -5.13 -8.40 -3.56
C VAL A 98 -3.78 -7.72 -3.37
N LEU A 99 -3.73 -6.63 -2.61
CA LEU A 99 -2.47 -5.99 -2.19
C LEU A 99 -1.96 -6.64 -0.91
N TRP A 100 -0.71 -7.11 -0.94
CA TRP A 100 -0.09 -7.86 0.15
C TRP A 100 1.41 -7.57 0.28
N ASN A 101 1.97 -7.95 1.43
CA ASN A 101 3.38 -7.68 1.80
C ASN A 101 4.36 -8.79 1.37
N GLY A 102 3.86 -9.87 0.77
CA GLY A 102 4.67 -11.03 0.37
C GLY A 102 4.66 -12.20 1.35
N GLU A 103 3.97 -12.06 2.48
CA GLU A 103 3.70 -13.17 3.39
C GLU A 103 2.30 -13.73 3.11
N LYS A 104 2.26 -15.02 2.76
CA LYS A 104 1.02 -15.64 2.32
C LYS A 104 0.06 -15.76 3.51
N GLY A 105 -1.09 -15.12 3.39
CA GLY A 105 -2.14 -15.13 4.40
C GLY A 105 -3.44 -15.77 3.91
N PRO A 106 -4.52 -15.56 4.68
CA PRO A 106 -5.84 -16.12 4.38
C PRO A 106 -6.46 -15.60 3.08
N PHE A 107 -6.20 -14.34 2.71
CA PHE A 107 -6.73 -13.75 1.47
C PHE A 107 -6.05 -14.33 0.24
N GLU A 108 -4.72 -14.38 0.23
CA GLU A 108 -3.90 -14.91 -0.86
C GLU A 108 -4.25 -16.38 -1.13
N SER A 109 -4.32 -17.18 -0.05
CA SER A 109 -4.69 -18.59 -0.14
C SER A 109 -6.12 -18.77 -0.65
N ALA A 110 -7.06 -17.93 -0.21
CA ALA A 110 -8.45 -18.01 -0.64
C ALA A 110 -8.63 -17.60 -2.11
N VAL A 111 -7.99 -16.53 -2.59
CA VAL A 111 -8.12 -16.14 -4.00
C VAL A 111 -7.51 -17.18 -4.93
N GLU A 112 -6.36 -17.77 -4.57
CA GLU A 112 -5.74 -18.82 -5.38
C GLU A 112 -6.60 -20.08 -5.50
N ALA A 113 -7.34 -20.41 -4.45
CA ALA A 113 -8.25 -21.56 -4.43
C ALA A 113 -9.63 -21.26 -5.06
N SER A 114 -9.91 -20.01 -5.43
CA SER A 114 -11.19 -19.59 -5.98
C SER A 114 -11.27 -19.74 -7.50
N SER A 115 -12.48 -19.61 -8.03
CA SER A 115 -12.76 -19.54 -9.47
C SER A 115 -12.59 -18.14 -10.07
N LEU A 116 -12.22 -17.14 -9.26
CA LEU A 116 -12.11 -15.73 -9.66
C LEU A 116 -10.89 -15.51 -10.56
N GLU A 117 -10.98 -14.53 -11.47
CA GLU A 117 -9.83 -13.98 -12.20
C GLU A 117 -9.00 -13.11 -11.25
N TRP A 118 -8.18 -13.75 -10.41
CA TRP A 118 -7.40 -13.06 -9.38
C TRP A 118 -6.05 -12.56 -9.90
N THR A 119 -5.57 -11.48 -9.30
CA THR A 119 -4.20 -10.95 -9.45
C THR A 119 -3.68 -10.51 -8.09
N GLN A 120 -2.51 -10.99 -7.69
CA GLN A 120 -1.88 -10.57 -6.44
C GLN A 120 -0.84 -9.47 -6.73
N LEU A 121 -0.91 -8.38 -5.97
CA LEU A 121 -0.03 -7.22 -6.07
C LEU A 121 0.88 -7.22 -4.83
N GLN A 122 2.07 -7.78 -4.97
CA GLN A 122 3.05 -7.86 -3.90
C GLN A 122 3.85 -6.56 -3.84
N ALA A 123 3.86 -5.88 -2.70
CA ALA A 123 4.67 -4.69 -2.50
C ALA A 123 5.28 -4.68 -1.10
N PHE A 124 6.59 -4.41 -1.03
CA PHE A 124 7.35 -4.49 0.22
C PHE A 124 7.46 -3.15 0.96
N GLU A 125 7.64 -2.06 0.22
CA GLU A 125 7.70 -0.71 0.80
C GLU A 125 7.04 0.32 -0.11
N PHE A 126 6.33 1.27 0.50
CA PHE A 126 5.71 2.39 -0.20
C PHE A 126 6.55 3.65 -0.01
N MET A 127 6.67 4.48 -1.06
CA MET A 127 7.29 5.80 -0.94
C MET A 127 6.60 6.67 0.13
N ALA A 128 5.28 6.51 0.27
CA ALA A 128 4.47 7.15 1.31
C ALA A 128 4.88 6.84 2.75
N ASN A 129 5.66 5.77 3.00
CA ASN A 129 6.17 5.48 4.34
C ASN A 129 7.12 6.56 4.85
N ALA A 130 7.75 7.35 3.95
CA ALA A 130 8.56 8.50 4.32
C ALA A 130 7.80 9.55 5.14
N ARG A 131 6.45 9.55 5.10
CA ARG A 131 5.60 10.40 5.96
C ARG A 131 5.85 10.17 7.46
N LYS A 132 6.35 8.99 7.87
CA LYS A 132 6.70 8.72 9.27
C LYS A 132 7.75 9.71 9.81
N TRP A 133 8.63 10.19 8.93
CA TRP A 133 9.68 11.16 9.28
C TRP A 133 9.21 12.62 9.29
N ALA A 134 8.01 12.89 8.77
CA ALA A 134 7.53 14.25 8.51
C ALA A 134 7.61 15.16 9.75
N ASN A 135 7.16 14.66 10.91
CA ASN A 135 7.19 15.43 12.15
C ASN A 135 8.61 15.76 12.60
N SER A 136 9.51 14.76 12.71
CA SER A 136 10.89 14.97 13.17
C SER A 136 11.69 15.83 12.19
N ILE A 137 11.47 15.68 10.88
CA ILE A 137 12.05 16.58 9.88
C ILE A 137 11.59 18.02 10.12
N ARG A 138 10.30 18.27 10.36
CA ARG A 138 9.77 19.62 10.58
C ARG A 138 10.24 20.24 11.90
N SER A 139 10.25 19.48 13.00
CA SER A 139 10.54 19.99 14.34
C SER A 139 12.03 20.02 14.70
N GLU A 140 12.80 19.04 14.23
CA GLU A 140 14.20 18.84 14.66
C GLU A 140 15.22 18.92 13.51
N GLY A 141 14.76 18.83 12.25
CA GLY A 141 15.65 18.80 11.08
C GLY A 141 16.50 17.52 11.03
N LEU A 142 15.97 16.40 11.51
CA LEU A 142 16.68 15.12 11.51
C LEU A 142 15.72 13.94 11.27
N VAL A 143 16.30 12.81 10.88
CA VAL A 143 15.66 11.50 10.82
C VAL A 143 16.42 10.52 11.70
N ARG A 144 15.71 9.87 12.62
CA ARG A 144 16.17 8.69 13.34
C ARG A 144 15.49 7.48 12.73
N ASP A 145 16.28 6.52 12.30
CA ASP A 145 15.77 5.25 11.78
C ASP A 145 16.84 4.18 11.91
N LEU A 146 16.39 2.93 11.95
CA LEU A 146 17.28 1.79 11.88
C LEU A 146 17.83 1.59 10.46
N PHE A 147 18.98 0.92 10.37
CA PHE A 147 19.53 0.36 9.14
C PHE A 147 19.68 1.37 8.01
N GLY A 148 20.37 2.48 8.30
CA GLY A 148 20.50 3.61 7.40
C GLY A 148 21.07 3.28 6.02
N GLY A 149 21.79 2.17 5.90
CA GLY A 149 22.44 1.70 4.67
C GLY A 149 21.78 0.52 3.96
N SER A 150 20.75 -0.13 4.51
CA SER A 150 20.08 -1.26 3.84
C SER A 150 19.16 -0.71 2.73
N PRO A 151 19.40 -1.02 1.44
CA PRO A 151 18.59 -0.47 0.37
C PRO A 151 17.26 -1.21 0.27
N ILE A 152 16.26 -0.60 -0.35
CA ILE A 152 15.00 -1.25 -0.74
C ILE A 152 14.43 -0.48 -1.94
N ALA A 153 13.63 -1.10 -2.79
CA ALA A 153 13.07 -0.43 -3.95
C ALA A 153 11.61 0.03 -3.71
N PRO A 154 11.38 1.15 -3.00
CA PRO A 154 10.03 1.56 -2.60
C PRO A 154 9.20 1.92 -3.83
N VAL A 155 8.00 1.37 -3.93
CA VAL A 155 7.07 1.65 -5.03
C VAL A 155 6.19 2.85 -4.69
N HIS A 156 5.88 3.69 -5.68
CA HIS A 156 4.90 4.76 -5.51
C HIS A 156 3.50 4.14 -5.42
N GLU A 157 2.72 4.52 -4.42
CA GLU A 157 1.32 4.10 -4.23
C GLU A 157 0.43 4.32 -5.47
N ALA A 158 0.75 5.31 -6.31
CA ALA A 158 0.05 5.57 -7.57
C ALA A 158 0.40 4.55 -8.67
N ASP A 159 1.62 4.01 -8.67
CA ASP A 159 2.03 2.90 -9.54
C ASP A 159 1.24 1.63 -9.18
N ILE A 160 1.10 1.34 -7.88
CA ILE A 160 0.26 0.21 -7.41
C ILE A 160 -1.19 0.40 -7.86
N GLY A 161 -1.73 1.62 -7.69
CA GLY A 161 -3.06 1.98 -8.16
C GLY A 161 -3.24 1.76 -9.67
N ARG A 162 -2.24 2.11 -10.48
CA ARG A 162 -2.26 1.89 -11.94
C ARG A 162 -2.27 0.40 -12.28
N VAL A 163 -1.41 -0.39 -11.66
CA VAL A 163 -1.36 -1.85 -11.87
C VAL A 163 -2.68 -2.50 -11.46
N ALA A 164 -3.24 -2.13 -10.30
CA ALA A 164 -4.53 -2.65 -9.84
C ALA A 164 -5.65 -2.32 -10.84
N ALA A 165 -5.71 -1.07 -11.32
CA ALA A 165 -6.73 -0.65 -12.27
C ALA A 165 -6.61 -1.39 -13.61
N VAL A 166 -5.39 -1.58 -14.12
CA VAL A 166 -5.15 -2.41 -15.32
C VAL A 166 -5.62 -3.85 -15.09
N ALA A 167 -5.18 -4.50 -14.00
CA ALA A 167 -5.55 -5.88 -13.70
C ALA A 167 -7.07 -6.09 -13.52
N LEU A 168 -7.79 -5.08 -13.03
CA LEU A 168 -9.24 -5.14 -12.86
C LEU A 168 -10.03 -4.88 -14.15
N THR A 169 -9.43 -4.22 -15.14
CA THR A 169 -10.15 -3.75 -16.35
C THR A 169 -9.74 -4.47 -17.62
N GLU A 170 -8.53 -5.02 -17.67
CA GLU A 170 -7.94 -5.65 -18.85
C GLU A 170 -7.83 -7.17 -18.67
N ASP A 171 -7.72 -7.90 -19.79
CA ASP A 171 -7.54 -9.36 -19.78
C ASP A 171 -6.06 -9.73 -19.58
N SER A 172 -5.77 -11.03 -19.43
CA SER A 172 -4.39 -11.57 -19.29
C SER A 172 -3.70 -11.31 -17.94
N HIS A 173 -4.42 -10.85 -16.92
CA HIS A 173 -3.89 -10.65 -15.56
C HIS A 173 -4.29 -11.75 -14.56
N ALA A 174 -5.23 -12.62 -14.95
CA ALA A 174 -5.71 -13.71 -14.11
C ALA A 174 -4.58 -14.71 -13.77
N GLY A 175 -4.55 -15.16 -12.51
CA GLY A 175 -3.57 -16.12 -12.00
C GLY A 175 -2.16 -15.58 -11.81
N LYS A 176 -1.96 -14.26 -11.88
CA LYS A 176 -0.62 -13.64 -11.81
C LYS A 176 -0.33 -13.04 -10.45
N ILE A 177 0.94 -13.14 -10.07
CA ILE A 177 1.53 -12.44 -8.94
C ILE A 177 2.51 -11.40 -9.52
N TYR A 178 2.28 -10.14 -9.21
CA TYR A 178 3.14 -9.03 -9.60
C TYR A 178 3.88 -8.48 -8.39
N THR A 179 5.20 -8.63 -8.37
CA THR A 179 6.06 -7.92 -7.43
C THR A 179 6.29 -6.50 -7.93
N LEU A 180 5.92 -5.51 -7.12
CA LEU A 180 5.91 -4.11 -7.50
C LEU A 180 7.00 -3.35 -6.74
N THR A 181 7.89 -2.71 -7.49
CA THR A 181 9.01 -1.93 -6.97
C THR A 181 9.08 -0.57 -7.67
N GLY A 182 9.71 0.41 -7.02
CA GLY A 182 10.10 1.65 -7.69
C GLY A 182 11.28 1.44 -8.66
N PRO A 183 11.67 2.50 -9.40
CA PRO A 183 12.78 2.45 -10.35
C PRO A 183 14.17 2.44 -9.68
N GLU A 184 14.24 2.66 -8.36
CA GLU A 184 15.48 2.90 -7.64
C GLU A 184 15.50 2.05 -6.36
N SER A 185 16.65 1.43 -6.07
CA SER A 185 16.91 0.76 -4.79
C SER A 185 17.63 1.75 -3.87
N LEU A 186 16.96 2.19 -2.81
CA LEU A 186 17.35 3.33 -1.97
C LEU A 186 17.46 2.91 -0.51
N SER A 187 18.57 3.28 0.13
CA SER A 187 18.68 3.21 1.59
C SER A 187 17.88 4.32 2.28
N VAL A 188 17.73 4.25 3.60
CA VAL A 188 17.16 5.38 4.36
C VAL A 188 18.01 6.64 4.20
N LYS A 189 19.34 6.52 4.19
CA LYS A 189 20.25 7.66 3.95
C LYS A 189 20.01 8.29 2.57
N ASP A 190 19.80 7.49 1.53
CA ASP A 190 19.50 7.99 0.19
C ASP A 190 18.16 8.73 0.16
N LYS A 191 17.11 8.13 0.75
CA LYS A 191 15.78 8.75 0.86
C LYS A 191 15.87 10.10 1.60
N VAL A 192 16.58 10.16 2.73
CA VAL A 192 16.78 11.40 3.49
C VAL A 192 17.55 12.44 2.67
N GLY A 193 18.59 12.02 1.94
CA GLY A 193 19.35 12.89 1.04
C GLY A 193 18.49 13.49 -0.07
N ILE A 194 17.62 12.68 -0.69
CA ILE A 194 16.66 13.15 -1.70
C ILE A 194 15.67 14.16 -1.09
N ILE A 195 15.12 13.87 0.09
CA ILE A 195 14.20 14.80 0.77
C ILE A 195 14.92 16.13 1.05
N SER A 196 16.11 16.08 1.66
CA SER A 196 16.96 17.23 1.98
C SER A 196 17.22 18.10 0.75
N LYS A 197 17.61 17.49 -0.38
CA LYS A 197 17.82 18.15 -1.67
C LYS A 197 16.55 18.83 -2.18
N VAL A 198 15.41 18.13 -2.18
CA VAL A 198 14.15 18.65 -2.74
C VAL A 198 13.59 19.81 -1.90
N ILE A 199 13.68 19.74 -0.57
CA ILE A 199 13.19 20.82 0.29
C ILE A 199 14.19 21.97 0.48
N GLY A 200 15.44 21.81 -0.01
CA GLY A 200 16.49 22.82 0.08
C GLY A 200 16.98 23.07 1.51
N ARG A 201 16.92 22.07 2.39
CA ARG A 201 17.34 22.19 3.80
C ARG A 201 18.04 20.91 4.25
N GLU A 202 19.15 21.06 4.95
CA GLU A 202 19.87 19.94 5.53
C GLU A 202 18.99 19.15 6.51
N ILE A 203 19.00 17.82 6.36
CA ILE A 203 18.37 16.88 7.28
C ILE A 203 19.46 15.95 7.77
N ARG A 204 19.70 15.95 9.08
CA ARG A 204 20.67 15.03 9.68
C ARG A 204 20.08 13.64 9.80
N PHE A 205 20.80 12.62 9.34
CA PHE A 205 20.44 11.23 9.60
C PHE A 205 21.19 10.74 10.85
N VAL A 206 20.45 10.17 11.79
CA VAL A 206 20.98 9.54 13.00
C VAL A 206 20.55 8.08 12.96
N GLU A 207 21.52 7.19 12.84
CA GLU A 207 21.26 5.76 12.84
C GLU A 207 20.95 5.30 14.26
N SER A 208 19.75 4.74 14.47
CA SER A 208 19.42 4.09 15.75
C SER A 208 20.10 2.73 15.82
N SER A 209 20.49 2.30 17.01
CA SER A 209 20.88 0.92 17.29
C SER A 209 19.66 0.01 17.44
N GLU A 210 19.83 -1.30 17.21
CA GLU A 210 18.76 -2.28 17.39
C GLU A 210 18.16 -2.20 18.81
N GLU A 211 19.01 -2.08 19.84
CA GLU A 211 18.54 -2.00 21.23
C GLU A 211 17.70 -0.75 21.49
N GLU A 212 18.10 0.40 20.93
CA GLU A 212 17.31 1.64 21.05
C GLU A 212 15.93 1.49 20.42
N GLU A 213 15.83 0.88 19.23
CA GLU A 213 14.53 0.67 18.59
C GLU A 213 13.67 -0.34 19.36
N ARG A 214 14.26 -1.44 19.83
CA ARG A 214 13.57 -2.41 20.71
C ARG A 214 13.00 -1.70 21.93
N GLU A 215 13.79 -0.86 22.59
CA GLU A 215 13.33 -0.09 23.76
C GLU A 215 12.20 0.89 23.40
N GLN A 216 12.28 1.56 22.25
CA GLN A 216 11.20 2.45 21.76
C GLN A 216 9.92 1.68 21.47
N MET A 217 9.99 0.55 20.76
CA MET A 217 8.82 -0.27 20.47
C MET A 217 8.18 -0.85 21.75
N ARG A 218 8.99 -1.28 22.73
CA ARG A 218 8.48 -1.69 24.05
C ARG A 218 7.77 -0.55 24.76
N LYS A 219 8.31 0.68 24.72
CA LYS A 219 7.65 1.87 25.29
C LYS A 219 6.32 2.20 24.60
N MET A 220 6.18 1.84 23.33
CA MET A 220 4.94 1.96 22.56
C MET A 220 3.95 0.81 22.82
N GLY A 221 4.31 -0.17 23.65
CA GLY A 221 3.46 -1.32 23.98
C GLY A 221 3.41 -2.40 22.90
N VAL A 222 4.42 -2.47 22.02
CA VAL A 222 4.54 -3.53 21.02
C VAL A 222 5.06 -4.80 21.71
N GLU A 223 4.41 -5.93 21.47
CA GLU A 223 4.80 -7.24 22.02
C GLU A 223 6.13 -7.74 21.42
N GLU A 224 6.92 -8.50 22.19
CA GLU A 224 8.29 -8.87 21.81
C GLU A 224 8.36 -9.67 20.49
N ASP A 225 7.41 -10.56 20.22
CA ASP A 225 7.35 -11.31 18.96
C ASP A 225 7.17 -10.38 17.74
N ALA A 226 6.39 -9.30 17.88
CA ALA A 226 6.21 -8.30 16.83
C ALA A 226 7.45 -7.41 16.68
N ILE A 227 8.14 -7.11 17.80
CA ILE A 227 9.43 -6.41 17.78
C ILE A 227 10.46 -7.25 17.01
N ASP A 228 10.61 -8.53 17.35
CA ASP A 228 11.54 -9.45 16.69
C ASP A 228 11.27 -9.55 15.18
N TYR A 229 9.99 -9.65 14.82
CA TYR A 229 9.56 -9.64 13.43
C TYR A 229 9.98 -8.37 12.69
N VAL A 230 9.69 -7.18 13.26
CA VAL A 230 10.03 -5.89 12.65
C VAL A 230 11.53 -5.73 12.52
N ILE A 231 12.30 -6.04 13.56
CA ILE A 231 13.76 -5.96 13.54
C ILE A 231 14.33 -6.91 12.48
N ASN A 232 13.91 -8.17 12.46
CA ASN A 232 14.40 -9.15 11.50
C ASN A 232 14.04 -8.77 10.05
N TRP A 233 12.84 -8.25 9.80
CA TRP A 233 12.44 -7.78 8.48
C TRP A 233 13.38 -6.71 7.93
N HIS A 234 13.80 -5.76 8.79
CA HIS A 234 14.70 -4.71 8.37
C HIS A 234 16.17 -5.16 8.29
N LEU A 235 16.59 -6.11 9.12
CA LEU A 235 17.93 -6.72 9.06
C LEU A 235 18.12 -7.59 7.82
N ASN A 236 17.10 -8.38 7.50
CA ASN A 236 17.14 -9.43 6.48
C ASN A 236 15.92 -9.33 5.54
N PRO A 237 15.71 -8.18 4.87
CA PRO A 237 14.61 -8.06 3.93
C PRO A 237 14.76 -9.09 2.81
N PRO A 238 13.66 -9.61 2.24
CA PRO A 238 13.71 -10.58 1.16
C PRO A 238 14.53 -10.04 -0.03
N PRO A 239 15.32 -10.87 -0.74
CA PRO A 239 16.11 -10.42 -1.89
C PRO A 239 15.29 -9.69 -2.96
N SER A 240 14.00 -10.06 -3.10
CA SER A 240 13.05 -9.40 -4.01
C SER A 240 12.72 -7.96 -3.64
N ALA A 241 12.86 -7.56 -2.36
CA ALA A 241 12.60 -6.19 -1.90
C ALA A 241 13.67 -5.21 -2.40
N HIS A 242 14.90 -5.67 -2.63
CA HIS A 242 16.00 -4.84 -3.13
C HIS A 242 16.02 -4.67 -4.64
N LYS A 243 15.42 -5.62 -5.37
CA LYS A 243 15.56 -5.73 -6.82
C LYS A 243 14.63 -4.76 -7.51
N VAL A 244 15.16 -3.86 -8.33
CA VAL A 244 14.36 -3.04 -9.24
C VAL A 244 13.78 -3.93 -10.34
N LEU A 245 12.47 -3.92 -10.49
CA LEU A 245 11.71 -4.67 -11.47
C LEU A 245 11.00 -3.74 -12.46
N SER A 246 10.86 -4.20 -13.70
CA SER A 246 10.13 -3.53 -14.79
C SER A 246 8.61 -3.75 -14.74
N THR A 247 8.10 -4.47 -13.74
CA THR A 247 6.71 -4.95 -13.69
C THR A 247 5.67 -3.84 -13.81
N VAL A 248 5.92 -2.67 -13.21
CA VAL A 248 5.02 -1.51 -13.35
C VAL A 248 4.94 -1.04 -14.80
N GLU A 249 6.09 -0.93 -15.48
CA GLU A 249 6.15 -0.49 -16.89
C GLU A 249 5.57 -1.55 -17.83
N GLU A 250 5.88 -2.82 -17.60
CA GLU A 250 5.36 -3.93 -18.39
C GLU A 250 3.84 -4.06 -18.31
N VAL A 251 3.25 -3.85 -17.14
CA VAL A 251 1.80 -3.97 -16.95
C VAL A 251 1.08 -2.69 -17.39
N THR A 252 1.62 -1.51 -17.09
CA THR A 252 0.87 -0.25 -17.26
C THR A 252 1.28 0.55 -18.49
N GLY A 253 2.39 0.19 -19.16
CA GLY A 253 3.01 0.99 -20.22
C GLY A 253 3.61 2.32 -19.75
N HIS A 254 3.63 2.57 -18.44
CA HIS A 254 4.17 3.80 -17.85
C HIS A 254 5.38 3.47 -16.98
N LYS A 255 6.44 4.27 -17.12
CA LYS A 255 7.60 4.17 -16.23
C LYS A 255 7.17 4.39 -14.77
N PRO A 256 7.70 3.58 -13.82
CA PRO A 256 7.42 3.79 -12.42
C PRO A 256 7.98 5.14 -11.96
N SER A 257 7.27 5.79 -11.04
CA SER A 257 7.68 7.08 -10.52
C SER A 257 8.88 6.95 -9.59
N THR A 258 9.78 7.93 -9.64
CA THR A 258 10.97 8.01 -8.79
C THR A 258 10.63 8.53 -7.40
N PHE A 259 11.52 8.29 -6.43
CA PHE A 259 11.31 8.83 -5.08
C PHE A 259 11.43 10.36 -5.07
N GLU A 260 12.31 10.94 -5.90
CA GLU A 260 12.43 12.39 -6.05
C GLU A 260 11.13 13.03 -6.55
N GLU A 261 10.45 12.42 -7.53
CA GLU A 261 9.14 12.88 -8.02
C GLU A 261 8.07 12.80 -6.93
N TRP A 262 8.04 11.69 -6.17
CA TRP A 262 7.14 11.54 -5.04
C TRP A 262 7.35 12.65 -4.01
N VAL A 263 8.59 12.93 -3.61
CA VAL A 263 8.89 14.00 -2.63
C VAL A 263 8.48 15.37 -3.18
N LYS A 264 8.77 15.67 -4.45
CA LYS A 264 8.38 16.95 -5.09
C LYS A 264 6.87 17.19 -5.05
N ALA A 265 6.07 16.14 -5.28
CA ALA A 265 4.61 16.23 -5.21
C ALA A 265 4.08 16.33 -3.77
N ASN A 266 4.91 16.01 -2.77
CA ASN A 266 4.50 15.85 -1.37
C ASN A 266 5.34 16.69 -0.39
N THR A 267 5.98 17.76 -0.86
CA THR A 267 6.85 18.62 -0.03
C THR A 267 6.16 19.17 1.21
N GLY A 268 4.84 19.42 1.12
CA GLY A 268 4.01 19.90 2.23
C GLY A 268 4.01 19.01 3.48
N TYR A 269 4.42 17.74 3.39
CA TYR A 269 4.64 16.93 4.59
C TYR A 269 5.93 17.30 5.32
N PHE A 270 6.97 17.72 4.63
CA PHE A 270 8.33 17.85 5.18
C PHE A 270 8.70 19.29 5.54
N ILE A 271 7.95 20.26 5.03
CA ILE A 271 8.11 21.67 5.34
C ILE A 271 7.03 22.10 6.32
N ASN A 272 7.34 23.05 7.19
CA ASN A 272 6.28 23.76 7.90
C ASN A 272 5.52 24.59 6.86
N SER A 273 4.20 24.47 6.82
CA SER A 273 3.35 25.45 6.16
C SER A 273 3.59 26.77 6.87
N ASN A 274 4.46 27.62 6.31
CA ASN A 274 4.78 28.89 6.95
C ASN A 274 3.51 29.74 7.06
N SER A 275 3.33 30.27 8.27
CA SER A 275 3.03 31.67 8.61
C SER A 275 3.07 32.65 7.43
#